data_AF-A0A1V5PZP4-F1
#
_entry.id   AF-A0A1V5PZP4-F1
#
_cell.length_a   1.000
_cell.length_b   1.000
_cell.length_c   1.000
_cell.angle_alpha   90.00
_cell.angle_beta   90.00
_cell.angle_gamma   90.00
#
_symmetry.space_group_name_H-M   'P 1'
#
loop_
_entity.id
_entity.type
_entity.pdbx_description
1 polymer ?
#
loop_
_entity_poly.entity_id
_entity_poly.type
_entity_poly.pdbx_seq_one_letter_code
_entity_poly.pdbx_strand_id
1 'polypeptide(L)'
;MIQNPQSDLAAEARLAIAEREALVAAREIVHKAVAWQGVHPHATLEELEVELLQLRQEFGQQLAQVLLEQREARQPVPGPVCAGCGHEMQYKGTKTLQPTTMLGDLTLERGYYYCPECAQGSFPPGSGVAAHPQWS
;
A
#
# COMPACT_ATOMS: atom_id res chain seq x y z
N MET A 1 25.84 -17.31 -8.23
CA MET A 1 24.77 -16.44 -7.68
C MET A 1 24.30 -17.09 -6.39
N ILE A 2 24.81 -16.65 -5.25
CA ILE A 2 24.39 -17.17 -3.94
C ILE A 2 23.22 -16.27 -3.50
N GLN A 3 21.99 -16.80 -3.53
CA GLN A 3 20.84 -16.12 -2.92
C GLN A 3 21.08 -16.01 -1.41
N ASN A 4 20.76 -14.86 -0.82
CA ASN A 4 20.96 -14.62 0.61
C ASN A 4 19.81 -15.30 1.40
N PRO A 5 20.08 -16.27 2.27
CA PRO A 5 19.02 -16.98 3.00
C PRO A 5 18.15 -16.04 3.86
N GLN A 6 18.65 -14.88 4.28
CA GLN A 6 17.84 -13.88 4.99
C GLN A 6 16.88 -13.12 4.06
N SER A 7 17.22 -12.95 2.78
CA SER A 7 16.30 -12.33 1.81
C SER A 7 15.13 -13.24 1.48
N ASP A 8 15.36 -14.55 1.49
CA ASP A 8 14.36 -15.57 1.18
C ASP A 8 13.36 -15.71 2.34
N LEU A 9 13.83 -15.82 3.59
CA LEU A 9 12.96 -15.83 4.78
C LEU A 9 12.07 -14.57 4.88
N ALA A 10 12.62 -13.40 4.55
CA ALA A 10 11.83 -12.18 4.53
C ALA A 10 10.77 -12.19 3.41
N ALA A 11 11.06 -12.79 2.26
CA ALA A 11 10.12 -12.91 1.15
C ALA A 11 8.99 -13.91 1.47
N GLU A 12 9.33 -15.04 2.07
CA GLU A 12 8.37 -16.03 2.55
C GLU A 12 7.44 -15.45 3.61
N ALA A 13 7.97 -14.70 4.57
CA ALA A 13 7.15 -14.01 5.57
C ALA A 13 6.18 -13.00 4.93
N ARG A 14 6.64 -12.26 3.91
CA ARG A 14 5.79 -11.33 3.14
C ARG A 14 4.67 -12.06 2.41
N LEU A 15 5.00 -13.15 1.74
CA LEU A 15 4.02 -14.00 1.06
C LEU A 15 2.99 -14.53 2.04
N ALA A 16 3.41 -15.12 3.16
CA ALA A 16 2.50 -15.69 4.16
C ALA A 16 1.54 -14.65 4.76
N ILE A 17 2.02 -13.43 5.00
CA ILE A 17 1.15 -12.31 5.44
C ILE A 17 0.20 -11.93 4.32
N ALA A 18 0.69 -11.72 3.10
CA ALA A 18 -0.14 -11.33 1.96
C ALA A 18 -1.24 -12.36 1.66
N GLU A 19 -0.90 -13.65 1.66
CA GLU A 19 -1.85 -14.75 1.47
C GLU A 19 -2.92 -14.78 2.55
N ARG A 20 -2.52 -14.65 3.82
CA ARG A 20 -3.47 -14.64 4.94
C ARG A 20 -4.49 -13.50 4.79
N GLU A 21 -4.01 -12.28 4.61
CA GLU A 21 -4.90 -11.12 4.50
C GLU A 21 -5.75 -11.18 3.23
N ALA A 22 -5.17 -11.63 2.10
CA ALA A 22 -5.92 -11.82 0.86
C ALA A 22 -7.03 -12.86 0.99
N LEU A 23 -6.80 -13.94 1.73
CA LEU A 23 -7.83 -14.96 1.99
C LEU A 23 -8.97 -14.42 2.87
N VAL A 24 -8.65 -13.58 3.86
CA VAL A 24 -9.67 -12.89 4.68
C VAL A 24 -10.49 -11.96 3.80
N ALA A 25 -9.84 -11.09 3.02
CA ALA A 25 -10.49 -10.17 2.08
C ALA A 25 -11.37 -10.92 1.07
N ALA A 26 -10.84 -11.96 0.42
CA ALA A 26 -11.57 -12.75 -0.56
C ALA A 26 -12.83 -13.40 0.05
N ARG A 27 -12.73 -13.88 1.30
CA ARG A 27 -13.88 -14.46 2.00
C ARG A 27 -14.99 -13.43 2.21
N GLU A 28 -14.65 -12.23 2.65
CA GLU A 28 -15.64 -11.15 2.82
C GLU A 28 -16.29 -10.76 1.50
N ILE A 29 -15.51 -10.66 0.43
CA ILE A 29 -16.00 -10.36 -0.92
C ILE A 29 -16.96 -11.42 -1.42
N VAL A 30 -16.64 -12.71 -1.24
CA VAL A 30 -17.54 -13.81 -1.61
C VAL A 30 -18.84 -13.75 -0.80
N HIS A 31 -18.77 -13.46 0.50
CA HIS A 31 -19.97 -13.30 1.32
C HIS A 31 -20.85 -12.15 0.81
N LYS A 32 -20.26 -11.01 0.43
CA LYS A 32 -20.98 -9.87 -0.16
C LYS A 32 -21.64 -10.24 -1.48
N ALA A 33 -20.91 -10.90 -2.38
CA ALA A 33 -21.42 -11.33 -3.68
C ALA A 33 -22.64 -12.27 -3.54
N VAL A 34 -22.55 -13.27 -2.65
CA VAL A 34 -23.65 -14.22 -2.40
C VAL A 34 -24.84 -13.53 -1.74
N ALA A 35 -24.60 -12.63 -0.78
CA ALA A 35 -25.66 -11.87 -0.14
C ALA A 35 -26.40 -10.96 -1.13
N TRP A 36 -25.66 -10.27 -1.99
CA TRP A 36 -26.19 -9.45 -3.08
C TRP A 36 -27.05 -10.28 -4.04
N GLN A 37 -26.54 -11.44 -4.49
CA GLN A 37 -27.31 -12.35 -5.34
C GLN A 37 -28.62 -12.80 -4.69
N GLY A 38 -28.60 -13.05 -3.37
CA GLY A 38 -29.78 -13.46 -2.61
C GLY A 38 -30.88 -12.39 -2.56
N VAL A 39 -30.52 -11.10 -2.56
CA VAL A 39 -31.48 -9.99 -2.60
C VAL A 39 -31.85 -9.57 -4.04
N HIS A 40 -31.08 -10.01 -5.04
CA HIS A 40 -31.32 -9.74 -6.46
C HIS A 40 -31.51 -11.02 -7.30
N PRO A 41 -32.55 -11.84 -7.04
CA PRO A 41 -32.75 -13.12 -7.71
C PRO A 41 -33.07 -13.01 -9.22
N HIS A 42 -33.43 -11.82 -9.69
CA HIS A 42 -33.74 -11.52 -11.09
C HIS A 42 -32.78 -10.49 -11.69
N ALA A 43 -31.61 -10.27 -11.07
CA ALA A 43 -30.58 -9.40 -11.64
C ALA A 43 -30.26 -9.83 -13.07
N THR A 44 -30.15 -8.82 -13.93
CA THR A 44 -29.58 -8.95 -15.26
C THR A 44 -28.08 -9.23 -15.19
N LEU A 45 -27.50 -9.66 -16.31
CA LEU A 45 -26.06 -9.82 -16.41
C LEU A 45 -25.32 -8.50 -16.15
N GLU A 46 -25.84 -7.38 -16.66
CA GLU A 46 -25.24 -6.06 -16.49
C GLU A 46 -25.19 -5.65 -15.01
N GLU A 47 -26.27 -5.86 -14.25
CA GLU A 47 -26.32 -5.57 -12.82
C GLU A 47 -25.33 -6.44 -12.03
N LEU A 48 -25.22 -7.73 -12.38
CA LEU A 48 -24.24 -8.64 -11.78
C LEU A 48 -22.80 -8.18 -12.08
N GLU A 49 -22.52 -7.78 -13.32
CA GLU A 49 -21.20 -7.28 -13.71
C GLU A 49 -20.82 -6.01 -12.97
N VAL A 50 -21.75 -5.06 -12.81
CA VAL A 50 -21.53 -3.83 -12.04
C VAL A 50 -21.17 -4.16 -10.59
N GLU A 51 -21.90 -5.04 -9.94
CA GLU A 51 -21.61 -5.44 -8.56
C GLU A 51 -20.23 -6.12 -8.46
N LEU A 52 -19.95 -7.09 -9.35
CA LEU A 52 -18.67 -7.80 -9.35
C LEU A 52 -17.48 -6.86 -9.62
N LEU A 53 -17.66 -5.82 -10.45
CA LEU A 53 -16.63 -4.81 -10.70
C LEU A 53 -16.33 -3.97 -9.45
N GLN A 54 -17.35 -3.61 -8.66
CA GLN A 54 -17.18 -2.90 -7.39
C GLN A 54 -16.46 -3.79 -6.36
N LEU A 55 -16.89 -5.03 -6.22
CA LEU A 55 -16.26 -6.00 -5.32
C LEU A 55 -14.81 -6.31 -5.71
N ARG A 56 -14.52 -6.40 -7.02
CA ARG A 56 -13.16 -6.54 -7.53
C ARG A 56 -12.28 -5.35 -7.17
N GLN A 57 -12.82 -4.13 -7.26
CA GLN A 57 -12.10 -2.92 -6.88
C GLN A 57 -11.79 -2.93 -5.39
N GLU A 58 -12.77 -3.26 -4.54
CA GLU A 58 -12.60 -3.36 -3.09
C GLU A 58 -11.51 -4.37 -2.72
N PHE A 59 -11.56 -5.59 -3.29
CA PHE A 59 -10.51 -6.59 -3.09
C PHE A 59 -9.13 -6.07 -3.49
N GLY A 60 -9.03 -5.41 -4.64
CA GLY A 60 -7.79 -4.82 -5.13
C GLY A 60 -7.22 -3.77 -4.19
N GLN A 61 -8.06 -2.90 -3.62
CA GLN A 61 -7.65 -1.90 -2.64
C GLN A 61 -7.08 -2.55 -1.37
N GLN A 62 -7.77 -3.53 -0.81
CA GLN A 62 -7.33 -4.23 0.40
C GLN A 62 -6.00 -4.97 0.18
N LEU A 63 -5.86 -5.69 -0.94
CA LEU A 63 -4.61 -6.36 -1.28
C LEU A 63 -3.46 -5.36 -1.48
N ALA A 64 -3.73 -4.24 -2.16
CA ALA A 64 -2.73 -3.19 -2.34
C ALA A 64 -2.26 -2.60 -1.01
N GLN A 65 -3.19 -2.35 -0.08
CA GLN A 65 -2.88 -1.86 1.27
C GLN A 65 -1.90 -2.80 1.99
N VAL A 66 -2.21 -4.10 2.02
CA VAL A 66 -1.34 -5.12 2.65
C VAL A 66 0.06 -5.15 2.03
N LEU A 67 0.15 -5.11 0.71
CA LEU A 67 1.44 -5.14 0.01
C LEU A 67 2.25 -3.85 0.24
N LEU A 68 1.58 -2.71 0.36
CA LEU A 68 2.21 -1.41 0.61
C LEU A 68 2.70 -1.29 2.05
N GLU A 69 1.92 -1.73 3.04
CA GLU A 69 2.31 -1.76 4.46
C GLU A 69 3.52 -2.66 4.69
N GLN A 70 3.58 -3.82 4.04
CA GLN A 70 4.75 -4.71 4.11
C GLN A 70 6.03 -4.09 3.51
N ARG A 71 5.87 -3.17 2.55
CA ARG A 71 6.98 -2.37 2.02
C ARG A 71 7.36 -1.26 3.02
N GLU A 72 6.40 -0.67 3.72
CA GLU A 72 6.57 0.44 4.68
C GLU A 72 7.18 0.04 6.01
N ALA A 73 6.88 -1.15 6.51
CA ALA A 73 7.44 -1.66 7.77
C ALA A 73 8.98 -1.68 7.79
N ARG A 74 9.61 -1.50 6.63
CA ARG A 74 11.03 -1.27 6.47
C ARG A 74 11.31 0.23 6.53
N GLN A 75 11.49 0.76 7.73
CA GLN A 75 12.24 2.02 7.89
C GLN A 75 13.63 1.78 7.28
N PRO A 76 14.03 2.49 6.21
CA PRO A 76 15.35 2.29 5.62
C PRO A 76 16.43 2.59 6.67
N VAL A 77 17.38 1.66 6.81
CA VAL A 77 18.59 1.80 7.61
C VAL A 77 19.78 1.51 6.69
N PRO A 78 20.67 2.49 6.44
CA PRO A 78 20.57 3.90 6.86
C PRO A 78 19.35 4.60 6.23
N GLY A 79 18.91 5.69 6.87
CA GLY A 79 17.81 6.53 6.40
C GLY A 79 18.09 7.19 5.03
N PRO A 80 17.08 7.86 4.43
CA PRO A 80 17.27 8.53 3.16
C PRO A 80 18.31 9.65 3.27
N VAL A 81 19.07 9.87 2.20
CA VAL A 81 20.04 10.97 2.10
C VAL A 81 19.38 12.25 1.64
N CYS A 82 19.84 13.39 2.16
CA CYS A 82 19.38 14.71 1.75
C CYS A 82 19.85 15.03 0.32
N ALA A 83 18.93 15.42 -0.57
CA ALA A 83 19.29 15.82 -1.93
C ALA A 83 20.17 17.08 -2.01
N GLY A 84 20.16 17.93 -0.97
CA GLY A 84 20.96 19.15 -0.91
C GLY A 84 22.41 18.93 -0.45
N CYS A 85 22.63 18.13 0.61
CA CYS A 85 23.95 17.97 1.21
C CYS A 85 24.47 16.53 1.27
N GLY A 86 23.69 15.54 0.82
CA GLY A 86 24.06 14.12 0.83
C GLY A 86 24.09 13.44 2.21
N HIS A 87 23.86 14.16 3.30
CA HIS A 87 23.85 13.59 4.65
C HIS A 87 22.58 12.77 4.91
N GLU A 88 22.71 11.74 5.76
CA GLU A 88 21.57 10.95 6.23
C GLU A 88 20.57 11.83 6.99
N MET A 89 19.30 11.75 6.62
CA MET A 89 18.24 12.54 7.22
C MET A 89 17.71 11.88 8.50
N GLN A 90 17.32 12.70 9.47
CA GLN A 90 16.75 12.22 10.74
C GLN A 90 15.28 11.84 10.57
N TYR A 91 14.90 10.67 11.06
CA TYR A 91 13.50 10.28 11.18
C TYR A 91 12.76 11.17 12.20
N LYS A 92 11.55 11.61 11.86
CA LYS A 92 10.70 12.50 12.68
C LYS A 92 9.29 11.94 12.95
N GLY A 93 9.04 10.67 12.66
CA GLY A 93 7.72 10.03 12.81
C GLY A 93 7.10 9.62 11.48
N THR A 94 5.86 9.14 11.51
CA THR A 94 5.07 8.84 10.31
C THR A 94 4.10 9.98 9.99
N LYS A 95 3.68 10.06 8.73
CA LYS A 95 2.55 10.87 8.28
C LYS A 95 1.70 10.06 7.32
N THR A 96 0.39 10.28 7.39
CA THR A 96 -0.57 9.67 6.49
C THR A 96 -0.61 10.41 5.15
N LEU A 97 -0.74 9.68 4.05
CA LEU A 97 -1.04 10.24 2.73
C LEU A 97 -2.14 9.40 2.05
N GLN A 98 -2.98 10.04 1.27
CA GLN A 98 -4.11 9.41 0.60
C GLN A 98 -4.01 9.63 -0.91
N PRO A 99 -3.22 8.81 -1.63
CA PRO A 99 -3.07 9.00 -3.05
C PRO A 99 -4.27 8.42 -3.78
N THR A 100 -4.76 9.14 -4.78
CA THR A 100 -5.72 8.58 -5.74
C THR A 100 -4.97 7.67 -6.71
N THR A 101 -5.40 6.41 -6.82
CA THR A 101 -4.78 5.39 -7.66
C THR A 101 -5.79 4.80 -8.64
N MET A 102 -5.32 3.96 -9.57
CA MET A 102 -6.21 3.19 -10.44
C MET A 102 -7.05 2.15 -9.68
N LEU A 103 -6.69 1.84 -8.43
CA LEU A 103 -7.49 0.99 -7.55
C LEU A 103 -8.52 1.80 -6.75
N GLY A 104 -8.48 3.13 -6.80
CA GLY A 104 -9.21 4.04 -5.92
C GLY A 104 -8.27 4.71 -4.91
N ASP A 105 -8.85 5.35 -3.90
CA ASP A 105 -8.08 6.03 -2.86
C ASP A 105 -7.50 5.01 -1.87
N LEU A 106 -6.18 5.08 -1.66
CA LEU A 106 -5.48 4.28 -0.65
C LEU A 106 -5.11 5.15 0.54
N THR A 107 -4.80 4.56 1.69
CA THR A 107 -4.34 5.30 2.87
C THR A 107 -3.01 4.73 3.33
N LEU A 108 -1.93 5.50 3.25
CA LEU A 108 -0.56 5.00 3.47
C LEU A 108 0.12 5.79 4.58
N GLU A 109 0.86 5.10 5.46
CA GLU A 109 1.64 5.74 6.52
C GLU A 109 3.14 5.69 6.18
N ARG A 110 3.71 6.85 5.79
CA ARG A 110 5.12 6.92 5.39
C ARG A 110 5.94 7.65 6.44
N GLY A 111 7.20 7.24 6.59
CA GLY A 111 8.16 7.96 7.42
C GLY A 111 8.41 9.37 6.89
N TYR A 112 8.43 10.34 7.81
CA TYR A 112 8.82 11.72 7.57
C TYR A 112 10.26 11.93 8.05
N TYR A 113 11.09 12.53 7.20
CA TYR A 113 12.50 12.73 7.47
C TYR A 113 12.87 14.21 7.38
N TYR A 114 13.86 14.62 8.16
CA TYR A 114 14.32 16.00 8.23
C TYR A 114 15.85 16.08 8.23
N CYS A 115 16.41 16.93 7.38
CA CYS A 115 17.83 17.23 7.34
C CYS A 115 18.12 18.44 8.25
N PRO A 116 18.91 18.28 9.33
CA PRO A 116 19.27 19.40 10.20
C PRO A 116 20.20 20.41 9.52
N GLU A 117 21.06 19.97 8.61
CA GLU A 117 22.03 20.83 7.91
C GLU A 117 21.38 21.76 6.88
N CYS A 118 20.43 21.23 6.12
CA CYS A 118 19.74 21.99 5.06
C CYS A 118 18.39 22.57 5.50
N ALA A 119 17.92 22.23 6.70
CA ALA A 119 16.59 22.54 7.20
C ALA A 119 15.43 22.12 6.26
N GLN A 120 15.56 20.96 5.61
CA GLN A 120 14.62 20.46 4.61
C GLN A 120 13.95 19.15 5.07
N GLY A 121 12.65 19.03 4.81
CA GLY A 121 11.88 17.81 5.01
C GLY A 121 11.83 16.92 3.77
N SER A 122 11.68 15.61 3.95
CA SER A 122 11.38 14.66 2.89
C SER A 122 10.16 13.82 3.28
N PHE A 123 9.12 13.89 2.46
CA PHE A 123 7.89 13.12 2.61
C PHE A 123 7.10 13.01 1.29
N PRO A 124 6.68 11.80 0.88
CA PRO A 124 7.23 10.51 1.31
C PRO A 124 8.65 10.30 0.73
N PRO A 125 9.52 9.54 1.40
CA PRO A 125 10.82 9.19 0.84
C PRO A 125 10.66 8.19 -0.32
N GLY A 126 11.22 8.51 -1.48
CA GLY A 126 11.19 7.67 -2.69
C GLY A 126 10.00 7.93 -3.62
N SER A 127 10.17 7.61 -4.90
CA SER A 127 9.22 7.87 -6.00
C SER A 127 8.05 6.86 -6.08
N GLY A 128 7.89 5.99 -5.08
CA GLY A 128 6.90 4.90 -5.11
C GLY A 128 5.44 5.34 -5.02
N VAL A 129 5.18 6.62 -4.81
CA VAL A 129 3.86 7.23 -4.92
C VAL A 129 4.02 8.47 -5.79
N ALA A 130 3.78 8.34 -7.08
CA ALA A 130 3.70 9.51 -7.95
C ALA A 130 2.46 10.33 -7.56
N ALA A 131 2.66 11.26 -6.65
CA ALA A 131 1.96 12.53 -6.62
C ALA A 131 3.07 13.58 -6.45
N HIS A 132 3.32 14.36 -7.51
CA HIS A 132 4.18 15.54 -7.42
C HIS A 132 3.73 16.38 -6.21
N PRO A 133 4.59 16.62 -5.21
CA PRO A 133 4.26 17.60 -4.19
C PRO A 133 4.42 18.97 -4.83
N GLN A 134 3.31 19.58 -5.22
CA GLN A 134 3.25 21.00 -5.55
C GLN A 134 3.17 21.74 -4.23
N TRP A 135 4.32 22.12 -3.66
CA TRP A 135 4.35 22.93 -2.44
C TRP A 135 4.83 24.33 -2.82
N SER A 136 3.99 25.30 -2.52
CA SER A 136 4.33 26.73 -2.39
C SER A 136 4.74 27.01 -0.96
#